data_AF-A0A2E9QMZ6-F1
#
_entry.id   AF-A0A2E9QMZ6-F1
#
_cell.length_a   1.000
_cell.length_b   1.000
_cell.length_c   1.000
_cell.angle_alpha   90.00
_cell.angle_beta   90.00
_cell.angle_gamma   90.00
#
_symmetry.space_group_name_H-M   'P 1'
#
loop_
_entity.id
_entity.type
_entity.pdbx_description
1 polymer ?
#
loop_
_entity_poly.entity_id
_entity_poly.type
_entity_poly.pdbx_seq_one_letter_code
_entity_poly.pdbx_strand_id
1 'polypeptide(L)'
;MQRPALLKRRSNAKRWVDKPRWREQFRIVKNRHGENRGESENLYHKPSKRPVNTKEHIIHVCPLQPHNLYLLCGDRVQRGNRMSSYVDPKTDLVFKRVFGVEKNKALLLSLLNAILQRPEGETLTSVELLNPYTPGERINEKMTILDVKAKDEKGHLYNIEMQIGPETSFTWRILFYWSRLFGSQLVRGREYNELQKTISIAITDFELLQESEHYHSTFRVMEEQQHFLLSEALEIHVLELPKYKKAFEDAQTPIEQWLSFLKDGKDMQHDQIQKWDEECKKALEEIEYLSRDENFRWVYEDRLKGILDYYSGLKSKFREGLQKGLQEGRQEGLQEGRQEGLQEGRQEGLQEGRQEGLQEGRQEGRQEGLQEGFSQGEQAGLEKGMQTGEQIGLLKSAKKMLEAGMTPQEVANILDLSVQDIQNLNA
;
A
#
# COMPACT_ATOMS: atom_id res chain seq x y z
N MET A 1 -5.61 31.39 -50.27
CA MET A 1 -4.64 31.07 -49.21
C MET A 1 -5.40 30.83 -47.91
N GLN A 2 -5.31 29.60 -47.42
CA GLN A 2 -6.17 29.01 -46.39
C GLN A 2 -5.75 29.44 -44.97
N ARG A 3 -6.74 29.65 -44.09
CA ARG A 3 -6.60 29.69 -42.63
C ARG A 3 -6.51 28.26 -42.08
N PRO A 4 -5.66 27.95 -41.09
CA PRO A 4 -5.75 26.69 -40.36
C PRO A 4 -6.74 26.77 -39.20
N ALA A 5 -7.35 25.62 -38.94
CA ALA A 5 -8.54 25.40 -38.16
C ALA A 5 -8.30 25.20 -36.65
N LEU A 6 -9.33 25.57 -35.90
CA LEU A 6 -9.54 25.32 -34.48
C LEU A 6 -9.52 23.81 -34.15
N LEU A 7 -8.56 23.36 -33.34
CA LEU A 7 -8.64 22.08 -32.64
C LEU A 7 -9.31 22.27 -31.28
N LYS A 8 -10.60 21.91 -31.22
CA LYS A 8 -11.33 21.67 -29.96
C LYS A 8 -10.74 20.44 -29.27
N ARG A 9 -10.00 20.62 -28.18
CA ARG A 9 -9.76 19.54 -27.21
C ARG A 9 -10.96 19.49 -26.25
N ARG A 10 -11.67 18.36 -26.29
CA ARG A 10 -12.78 18.03 -25.37
C ARG A 10 -12.24 17.87 -23.95
N SER A 11 -12.80 18.64 -23.03
CA SER A 11 -12.67 18.49 -21.59
C SER A 11 -13.41 17.23 -21.12
N ASN A 12 -12.69 16.23 -20.60
CA ASN A 12 -13.29 15.19 -19.78
C ASN A 12 -13.21 15.61 -18.31
N ALA A 13 -14.16 16.44 -17.90
CA ALA A 13 -14.43 16.69 -16.49
C ALA A 13 -15.14 15.45 -15.92
N LYS A 14 -14.42 14.60 -15.18
CA LYS A 14 -15.06 13.63 -14.29
C LYS A 14 -15.46 14.35 -13.00
N ARG A 15 -16.77 14.60 -12.91
CA ARG A 15 -17.53 14.95 -11.71
C ARG A 15 -17.10 14.07 -10.54
N TRP A 16 -16.46 14.65 -9.52
CA TRP A 16 -16.43 14.08 -8.19
C TRP A 16 -17.68 14.57 -7.47
N VAL A 17 -18.56 13.63 -7.15
CA VAL A 17 -19.75 13.86 -6.35
C VAL A 17 -19.31 13.87 -4.89
N ASP A 18 -19.50 15.00 -4.22
CA ASP A 18 -19.50 15.09 -2.76
C ASP A 18 -20.48 14.07 -2.16
N LYS A 19 -20.04 13.32 -1.13
CA LYS A 19 -20.62 13.45 0.21
C LYS A 19 -19.90 12.61 1.29
N PRO A 20 -20.04 13.01 2.58
CA PRO A 20 -19.17 12.66 3.71
C PRO A 20 -19.74 11.54 4.58
N ARG A 21 -18.87 10.90 5.40
CA ARG A 21 -19.11 10.52 6.80
C ARG A 21 -18.08 9.49 7.28
N TRP A 22 -17.15 9.92 8.14
CA TRP A 22 -16.49 9.03 9.09
C TRP A 22 -16.78 9.56 10.49
N ARG A 23 -17.75 8.95 11.18
CA ARG A 23 -17.94 9.04 12.63
C ARG A 23 -18.03 7.63 13.18
N GLU A 24 -17.12 7.35 14.11
CA GLU A 24 -17.23 6.47 15.28
C GLU A 24 -17.75 5.04 15.12
N GLN A 25 -16.89 4.08 15.48
CA GLN A 25 -17.15 3.18 16.62
C GLN A 25 -15.86 2.45 17.04
N PHE A 26 -15.16 2.98 18.05
CA PHE A 26 -14.26 2.18 18.89
C PHE A 26 -15.11 1.50 19.97
N ARG A 27 -15.19 0.17 19.95
CA ARG A 27 -15.75 -0.60 21.06
C ARG A 27 -14.62 -1.32 21.78
N ILE A 28 -14.31 -0.84 22.97
CA ILE A 28 -13.41 -1.48 23.94
C ILE A 28 -14.11 -2.74 24.46
N VAL A 29 -13.45 -3.90 24.38
CA VAL A 29 -13.85 -5.09 25.15
C VAL A 29 -12.68 -5.47 26.05
N LYS A 30 -12.88 -5.33 27.37
CA LYS A 30 -11.99 -5.88 28.40
C LYS A 30 -12.43 -7.30 28.78
N ASN A 31 -11.46 -8.20 28.73
CA ASN A 31 -11.22 -9.50 29.38
C ASN A 31 -12.37 -10.31 30.00
N ARG A 32 -12.30 -11.63 29.81
CA ARG A 32 -12.41 -12.62 30.91
C ARG A 32 -11.65 -13.91 30.62
N HIS A 33 -11.07 -14.45 31.69
CA HIS A 33 -10.33 -15.71 31.80
C HIS A 33 -11.07 -16.93 31.25
N GLY A 34 -10.29 -17.91 30.79
CA GLY A 34 -10.73 -19.29 30.55
C GLY A 34 -9.57 -20.12 30.00
N GLU A 35 -8.90 -20.86 30.88
CA GLU A 35 -8.03 -21.97 30.49
C GLU A 35 -8.82 -22.98 29.65
N ASN A 36 -8.19 -23.54 28.61
CA ASN A 36 -8.32 -24.97 28.32
C ASN A 36 -7.20 -25.47 27.40
N ARG A 37 -6.61 -26.58 27.84
CA ARG A 37 -5.70 -27.48 27.13
C ARG A 37 -6.49 -28.33 26.12
N GLY A 38 -5.81 -28.85 25.10
CA GLY A 38 -6.32 -29.88 24.18
C GLY A 38 -5.72 -29.67 22.79
N GLU A 39 -4.55 -30.23 22.52
CA GLU A 39 -4.36 -31.54 21.89
C GLU A 39 -4.07 -31.40 20.39
N SER A 40 -2.84 -31.77 20.06
CA SER A 40 -2.25 -31.86 18.74
C SER A 40 -2.72 -33.14 18.04
N GLU A 41 -3.26 -33.02 16.83
CA GLU A 41 -3.24 -34.14 15.89
C GLU A 41 -2.73 -33.72 14.52
N ASN A 42 -1.63 -34.37 14.14
CA ASN A 42 -1.01 -34.38 12.84
C ASN A 42 -1.93 -35.07 11.83
N LEU A 43 -2.21 -34.43 10.70
CA LEU A 43 -2.52 -35.14 9.46
C LEU A 43 -1.73 -34.56 8.30
N TYR A 44 -0.65 -35.25 7.98
CA TYR A 44 0.11 -35.14 6.75
C TYR A 44 -0.75 -35.58 5.56
N HIS A 45 -0.93 -34.72 4.55
CA HIS A 45 -1.11 -35.19 3.18
C HIS A 45 -0.31 -34.33 2.17
N LYS A 46 0.49 -35.04 1.37
CA LYS A 46 1.35 -34.53 0.29
C LYS A 46 0.53 -34.24 -0.98
N PRO A 47 1.06 -33.41 -1.91
CA PRO A 47 0.25 -32.64 -2.85
C PRO A 47 0.00 -33.37 -4.18
N SER A 48 -1.16 -33.14 -4.78
CA SER A 48 -1.44 -33.51 -6.18
C SER A 48 -1.29 -32.29 -7.10
N LYS A 49 -0.53 -32.47 -8.17
CA LYS A 49 -0.18 -31.49 -9.20
C LYS A 49 -1.30 -31.40 -10.23
N ARG A 50 -1.76 -30.20 -10.59
CA ARG A 50 -2.12 -29.77 -11.96
C ARG A 50 -2.28 -28.25 -12.03
N PRO A 51 -1.95 -27.60 -13.17
CA PRO A 51 -1.86 -26.15 -13.28
C PRO A 51 -3.23 -25.56 -13.64
N VAL A 52 -3.67 -24.55 -12.89
CA VAL A 52 -4.81 -23.72 -13.29
C VAL A 52 -4.27 -22.37 -13.73
N ASN A 53 -4.55 -22.05 -14.99
CA ASN A 53 -4.13 -20.86 -15.69
C ASN A 53 -5.24 -19.81 -15.52
N THR A 54 -5.08 -18.88 -14.59
CA THR A 54 -5.97 -17.73 -14.44
C THR A 54 -5.17 -16.44 -14.62
N LYS A 55 -5.55 -15.70 -15.66
CA LYS A 55 -5.05 -14.35 -15.95
C LYS A 55 -5.49 -13.40 -14.82
N GLU A 56 -4.59 -13.14 -13.87
CA GLU A 56 -4.79 -12.10 -12.88
C GLU A 56 -4.76 -10.72 -13.55
N HIS A 57 -5.86 -9.97 -13.37
CA HIS A 57 -5.90 -8.54 -13.62
C HIS A 57 -5.10 -7.87 -12.48
N ILE A 58 -3.91 -7.40 -12.81
CA ILE A 58 -3.08 -6.59 -11.92
C ILE A 58 -3.80 -5.26 -11.70
N ILE A 59 -4.45 -5.13 -10.55
CA ILE A 59 -4.83 -3.82 -10.00
C ILE A 59 -3.51 -3.15 -9.62
N HIS A 60 -3.13 -2.09 -10.33
CA HIS A 60 -2.03 -1.22 -9.94
C HIS A 60 -2.38 -0.49 -8.64
N VAL A 61 -2.14 -1.16 -7.52
CA VAL A 61 -1.98 -0.51 -6.22
C VAL A 61 -0.62 0.18 -6.27
N CYS A 62 -0.61 1.51 -6.18
CA CYS A 62 0.61 2.30 -6.12
C CYS A 62 1.50 1.77 -4.98
N PRO A 63 2.66 1.16 -5.26
CA PRO A 63 3.50 0.64 -4.21
C PRO A 63 4.20 1.81 -3.55
N LEU A 64 3.95 2.03 -2.25
CA LEU A 64 4.95 2.66 -1.39
C LEU A 64 6.20 1.78 -1.49
N GLN A 65 7.16 2.20 -2.32
CA GLN A 65 8.34 1.42 -2.63
C GLN A 65 9.15 1.18 -1.34
N PRO A 66 9.37 -0.08 -0.92
CA PRO A 66 10.10 -0.38 0.32
C PRO A 66 11.62 -0.14 0.23
N HIS A 67 12.12 0.46 -0.86
CA HIS A 67 13.55 0.51 -1.14
C HIS A 67 14.36 1.44 -0.22
N ASN A 68 13.73 2.41 0.46
CA ASN A 68 14.48 3.35 1.29
C ASN A 68 14.77 2.87 2.73
N LEU A 69 14.26 1.70 3.15
CA LEU A 69 14.64 1.09 4.44
C LEU A 69 15.77 0.04 4.29
N TYR A 70 16.07 -0.39 3.07
CA TYR A 70 17.08 -1.42 2.79
C TYR A 70 18.52 -0.87 2.67
N LEU A 71 18.69 0.44 2.48
CA LEU A 71 20.00 1.03 2.18
C LEU A 71 20.86 1.42 3.38
N LEU A 72 20.35 1.36 4.62
CA LEU A 72 21.16 1.71 5.79
C LEU A 72 22.10 0.61 6.27
N CYS A 73 22.05 -0.60 5.70
CA CYS A 73 22.88 -1.71 6.17
C CYS A 73 23.41 -2.69 5.09
N GLY A 74 23.03 -2.52 3.82
CA GLY A 74 23.34 -3.49 2.75
C GLY A 74 24.67 -3.27 2.03
N ASP A 75 25.01 -2.03 1.67
CA ASP A 75 26.12 -1.76 0.74
C ASP A 75 27.46 -1.40 1.41
N ARG A 76 27.49 -1.37 2.75
CA ARG A 76 28.72 -1.10 3.52
C ARG A 76 29.47 -2.34 4.01
N VAL A 77 28.94 -3.54 3.79
CA VAL A 77 29.58 -4.79 4.27
C VAL A 77 30.65 -5.33 3.29
N GLN A 78 30.74 -4.80 2.07
CA GLN A 78 31.73 -5.27 1.08
C GLN A 78 32.96 -4.37 0.88
N ARG A 79 33.07 -3.25 1.58
CA ARG A 79 34.35 -2.52 1.70
C ARG A 79 34.98 -2.93 3.02
N GLY A 80 36.18 -3.50 2.95
CA GLY A 80 36.89 -4.08 4.08
C GLY A 80 36.82 -3.22 5.34
N ASN A 81 36.62 -3.88 6.47
CA ASN A 81 36.48 -3.33 7.80
C ASN A 81 37.77 -2.57 8.23
N ARG A 82 37.96 -1.34 7.74
CA ARG A 82 38.72 -0.31 8.46
C ARG A 82 37.68 0.44 9.28
N MET A 83 37.70 0.28 10.60
CA MET A 83 37.07 1.30 11.45
C MET A 83 37.66 2.64 11.02
N SER A 84 36.82 3.58 10.58
CA SER A 84 37.30 4.92 10.22
C SER A 84 38.01 5.51 11.44
N SER A 85 39.18 6.10 11.22
CA SER A 85 39.97 6.68 12.31
C SER A 85 39.23 7.83 12.99
N TYR A 86 38.36 8.54 12.24
CA TYR A 86 37.71 9.75 12.72
C TYR A 86 36.20 9.60 13.01
N VAL A 87 35.70 10.49 13.86
CA VAL A 87 34.27 10.63 14.19
C VAL A 87 33.49 11.16 12.99
N ASP A 88 32.25 10.70 12.82
CA ASP A 88 31.40 11.02 11.67
C ASP A 88 30.72 12.40 11.85
N PRO A 89 30.98 13.38 10.94
CA PRO A 89 30.42 14.73 11.03
C PRO A 89 28.90 14.77 10.85
N LYS A 90 28.27 13.69 10.38
CA LYS A 90 26.81 13.58 10.27
C LYS A 90 26.12 13.34 11.60
N THR A 91 26.86 12.91 12.62
CA THR A 91 26.26 12.76 13.95
C THR A 91 25.95 14.13 14.54
N ASP A 92 24.78 14.26 15.15
CA ASP A 92 24.32 15.54 15.71
C ASP A 92 25.32 16.08 16.75
N LEU A 93 25.98 15.20 17.50
CA LEU A 93 27.02 15.56 18.47
C LEU A 93 28.23 16.20 17.79
N VAL A 94 28.79 15.57 16.75
CA VAL A 94 29.97 16.09 16.04
C VAL A 94 29.60 17.36 15.29
N PHE A 95 28.44 17.37 14.62
CA PHE A 95 27.95 18.56 13.91
C PHE A 95 27.83 19.78 14.84
N LYS A 96 27.21 19.61 16.02
CA LYS A 96 27.14 20.64 17.06
C LYS A 96 28.52 21.09 17.53
N ARG A 97 29.46 20.16 17.66
CA ARG A 97 30.81 20.47 18.13
C ARG A 97 31.63 21.24 17.10
N VAL A 98 31.44 20.95 15.82
CA VAL A 98 32.12 21.64 14.71
C VAL A 98 31.49 23.01 14.47
N PHE A 99 30.16 23.13 14.39
CA PHE A 99 29.48 24.36 13.93
C PHE A 99 28.76 25.15 15.03
N GLY A 100 28.49 24.54 16.19
CA GLY A 100 27.67 25.11 17.27
C GLY A 100 28.45 25.65 18.46
N VAL A 101 29.76 25.90 18.32
CA VAL A 101 30.62 26.42 19.39
C VAL A 101 31.29 27.73 18.98
N GLU A 102 31.42 28.67 19.92
CA GLU A 102 31.92 30.02 19.61
C GLU A 102 33.34 30.02 19.02
N LYS A 103 34.22 29.13 19.48
CA LYS A 103 35.57 29.00 18.91
C LYS A 103 35.58 28.70 17.41
N ASN A 104 34.52 28.09 16.88
CA ASN A 104 34.42 27.62 15.51
C ASN A 104 33.42 28.43 14.68
N LYS A 105 33.03 29.62 15.14
CA LYS A 105 32.01 30.42 14.46
C LYS A 105 32.34 30.77 13.00
N ALA A 106 33.63 30.89 12.67
CA ALA A 106 34.10 31.06 11.30
C ALA A 106 33.74 29.88 10.38
N LEU A 107 33.72 28.64 10.91
CA LEU A 107 33.33 27.45 10.16
C LEU A 107 31.84 27.51 9.79
N LEU A 108 30.99 27.90 10.74
CA LEU A 108 29.57 28.09 10.50
C LEU A 108 29.31 29.20 9.47
N LEU A 109 30.02 30.32 9.59
CA LEU A 109 29.93 31.43 8.62
C LEU A 109 30.26 30.97 7.20
N SER A 110 31.36 30.23 7.05
CA SER A 110 31.79 29.66 5.76
C SER A 110 30.74 28.67 5.21
N LEU A 111 30.24 27.76 6.04
CA LEU A 111 29.19 26.82 5.65
C LEU A 111 27.92 27.54 5.17
N LEU A 112 27.46 28.55 5.92
CA LEU A 112 26.26 29.31 5.55
C LEU A 112 26.44 30.07 4.24
N ASN A 113 27.58 30.73 4.03
CA ASN A 113 27.88 31.39 2.77
C ASN A 113 27.92 30.40 1.59
N ALA A 114 28.48 29.21 1.80
CA ALA A 114 28.49 28.14 0.80
C ALA A 114 27.09 27.62 0.47
N ILE A 115 26.21 27.46 1.45
CA ILE A 115 24.83 26.98 1.24
C ILE A 115 23.97 28.05 0.56
N LEU A 116 24.03 29.29 1.03
CA LEU A 116 23.14 30.35 0.54
C LEU A 116 23.55 30.87 -0.84
N GLN A 117 24.82 30.72 -1.23
CA GLN A 117 25.36 31.11 -2.55
C GLN A 117 24.95 32.53 -2.95
N ARG A 118 24.99 33.47 -1.99
CA ARG A 118 24.59 34.86 -2.22
C ARG A 118 25.59 35.56 -3.16
N PRO A 119 25.12 36.52 -3.99
CA PRO A 119 26.00 37.34 -4.80
C PRO A 119 27.06 38.07 -3.97
N GLU A 120 28.15 38.46 -4.62
CA GLU A 120 29.19 39.27 -4.02
C GLU A 120 28.60 40.59 -3.49
N GLY A 121 28.88 40.92 -2.22
CA GLY A 121 28.29 42.06 -1.50
C GLY A 121 27.04 41.72 -0.67
N GLU A 122 26.44 40.54 -0.86
CA GLU A 122 25.31 40.05 -0.05
C GLU A 122 25.67 38.87 0.87
N THR A 123 26.92 38.40 0.79
CA THR A 123 27.49 37.38 1.67
C THR A 123 27.45 37.81 3.13
N LEU A 124 27.31 36.84 4.02
CA LEU A 124 27.33 37.07 5.45
C LEU A 124 28.74 37.51 5.86
N THR A 125 28.80 38.55 6.68
CA THR A 125 30.07 39.06 7.22
C THR A 125 30.29 38.58 8.65
N SER A 126 29.21 38.30 9.38
CA SER A 126 29.29 37.71 10.71
C SER A 126 28.08 36.84 10.99
N VAL A 127 28.26 35.93 11.94
CA VAL A 127 27.14 35.23 12.58
C VAL A 127 27.31 35.32 14.09
N GLU A 128 26.26 35.11 14.85
CA GLU A 128 26.22 34.99 16.30
C GLU A 128 25.52 33.67 16.63
N LEU A 129 26.15 32.83 17.47
CA LEU A 129 25.51 31.61 17.92
C LEU A 129 24.49 31.94 19.01
N LEU A 130 23.26 31.53 18.80
CA LEU A 130 22.18 31.71 19.75
C LEU A 130 21.96 30.42 20.55
N ASN A 131 21.34 30.56 21.72
CA ASN A 131 20.89 29.43 22.50
C ASN A 131 19.94 28.54 21.66
N PRO A 132 20.26 27.24 21.43
CA PRO A 132 19.47 26.36 20.58
C PRO A 132 18.12 25.95 21.19
N TYR A 133 17.93 26.18 22.50
CA TYR A 133 16.70 25.85 23.19
C TYR A 133 15.65 26.94 22.96
N THR A 134 14.48 26.53 22.45
CA THR A 134 13.29 27.39 22.43
C THR A 134 12.20 26.73 23.29
N PRO A 135 11.96 27.23 24.51
CA PRO A 135 11.02 26.63 25.45
C PRO A 135 9.59 26.68 24.92
N GLY A 136 8.76 25.72 25.31
CA GLY A 136 7.30 25.80 25.16
C GLY A 136 6.75 26.95 26.03
N GLU A 137 5.77 27.70 25.54
CA GLU A 137 5.11 28.75 26.35
C GLU A 137 4.18 28.15 27.41
N ARG A 138 3.79 26.87 27.23
CA ARG A 138 2.94 26.11 28.14
C ARG A 138 3.61 24.78 28.52
N ILE A 139 3.25 24.24 29.68
CA ILE A 139 3.79 22.97 30.23
C ILE A 139 3.65 21.80 29.23
N ASN A 140 2.61 21.82 28.40
CA ASN A 140 2.31 20.76 27.43
C ASN A 140 2.83 21.05 26.01
N GLU A 141 3.51 22.19 25.77
CA GLU A 141 4.06 22.52 24.46
C GLU A 141 5.39 21.81 24.22
N LYS A 142 5.57 21.30 23.00
CA LYS A 142 6.80 20.61 22.60
C LYS A 142 7.97 21.61 22.61
N MET A 143 8.91 21.40 23.52
CA MET A 143 10.20 22.08 23.50
C MET A 143 10.93 21.73 22.20
N THR A 144 11.51 22.74 21.54
CA THR A 144 12.32 22.54 20.34
C THR A 144 13.78 22.81 20.67
N ILE A 145 14.64 21.83 20.40
CA ILE A 145 16.09 21.93 20.56
C ILE A 145 16.65 21.82 19.15
N LEU A 146 17.29 22.89 18.70
CA LEU A 146 17.91 22.96 17.39
C LEU A 146 19.35 22.44 17.45
N ASP A 147 19.90 21.94 16.34
CA ASP A 147 21.32 21.58 16.32
C ASP A 147 22.20 22.83 16.36
N VAL A 148 21.93 23.79 15.47
CA VAL A 148 22.58 25.11 15.50
C VAL A 148 21.54 26.19 15.24
N LYS A 149 21.52 27.20 16.12
CA LYS A 149 20.73 28.42 15.96
C LYS A 149 21.69 29.58 15.84
N ALA A 150 21.52 30.42 14.81
CA ALA A 150 22.39 31.56 14.59
C ALA A 150 21.64 32.79 14.11
N LYS A 151 22.32 33.94 14.21
CA LYS A 151 21.84 35.24 13.73
C LYS A 151 22.95 35.95 12.95
N ASP A 152 22.63 36.59 11.82
CA ASP A 152 23.62 37.38 11.07
C ASP A 152 23.65 38.87 11.46
N GLU A 153 24.54 39.66 10.86
CA GLU A 153 24.67 41.10 11.12
C GLU A 153 23.41 41.91 10.77
N LYS A 154 22.55 41.39 9.88
CA LYS A 154 21.30 42.03 9.46
C LYS A 154 20.13 41.64 10.36
N GLY A 155 20.34 40.68 11.25
CA GLY A 155 19.34 40.18 12.18
C GLY A 155 18.54 39.00 11.69
N HIS A 156 18.86 38.44 10.51
CA HIS A 156 18.22 37.23 10.02
C HIS A 156 18.55 36.04 10.91
N LEU A 157 17.58 35.15 11.08
CA LEU A 157 17.70 33.97 11.92
C LEU A 157 17.91 32.71 11.08
N TYR A 158 18.80 31.85 11.57
CA TYR A 158 19.17 30.60 10.93
C TYR A 158 18.92 29.44 11.89
N ASN A 159 18.22 28.43 11.40
CA ASN A 159 18.13 27.12 12.03
C ASN A 159 18.85 26.12 11.12
N ILE A 160 19.84 25.38 11.64
CA ILE A 160 20.55 24.34 10.90
C ILE A 160 20.36 23.01 11.63
N GLU A 161 19.90 21.99 10.90
CA GLU A 161 19.59 20.66 11.40
C GLU A 161 20.35 19.61 10.59
N MET A 162 21.03 18.69 11.28
CA MET A 162 21.67 17.52 10.68
C MET A 162 20.88 16.26 11.05
N GLN A 163 20.46 15.49 10.04
CA GLN A 163 19.62 14.31 10.25
C GLN A 163 20.15 13.09 9.49
N ILE A 164 20.61 12.07 10.23
CA ILE A 164 21.08 10.81 9.64
C ILE A 164 19.92 9.93 9.15
N GLY A 165 18.83 9.91 9.92
CA GLY A 165 17.78 8.92 9.76
C GLY A 165 16.49 9.43 9.14
N PRO A 166 15.89 8.68 8.19
CA PRO A 166 14.58 9.01 7.68
C PRO A 166 13.54 8.89 8.80
N GLU A 167 13.05 10.03 9.26
CA GLU A 167 11.90 10.13 10.16
C GLU A 167 10.67 10.46 9.31
N THR A 168 9.59 9.69 9.47
CA THR A 168 8.35 9.83 8.66
C THR A 168 7.75 11.23 8.69
N SER A 169 8.03 12.00 9.74
CA SER A 169 7.50 13.35 9.93
C SER A 169 8.57 14.43 9.87
N PHE A 170 9.73 14.17 9.26
CA PHE A 170 10.83 15.13 9.22
C PHE A 170 10.46 16.43 8.49
N THR A 171 9.74 16.37 7.36
CA THR A 171 9.23 17.57 6.68
C THR A 171 8.34 18.42 7.59
N TRP A 172 7.48 17.78 8.38
CA TRP A 172 6.65 18.47 9.37
C TRP A 172 7.49 19.09 10.50
N ARG A 173 8.60 18.44 10.89
CA ARG A 173 9.56 18.98 11.87
C ARG A 173 10.24 20.25 11.35
N ILE A 174 10.71 20.23 10.10
CA ILE A 174 11.30 21.42 9.45
C ILE A 174 10.30 22.58 9.47
N LEU A 175 9.06 22.35 9.02
CA LEU A 175 8.01 23.38 9.00
C LEU A 175 7.66 23.89 10.40
N PHE A 176 7.59 22.99 11.39
CA PHE A 176 7.30 23.34 12.77
C PHE A 176 8.41 24.19 13.39
N TYR A 177 9.68 23.80 13.20
CA TYR A 177 10.83 24.54 13.73
C TYR A 177 10.95 25.92 13.08
N TRP A 178 10.78 25.98 11.77
CA TRP A 178 10.80 27.22 11.00
C TRP A 178 9.70 28.21 11.43
N SER A 179 8.45 27.74 11.52
CA SER A 179 7.32 28.58 11.97
C SER A 179 7.47 29.03 13.43
N ARG A 180 7.96 28.15 14.31
CA ARG A 180 8.20 28.50 15.71
C ARG A 180 9.34 29.51 15.87
N LEU A 181 10.43 29.35 15.11
CA LEU A 181 11.53 30.31 15.11
C LEU A 181 11.06 31.69 14.65
N PHE A 182 10.31 31.76 13.54
CA PHE A 182 9.76 33.00 13.01
C PHE A 182 8.78 33.66 14.00
N GLY A 183 7.83 32.89 14.55
CA GLY A 183 6.84 33.41 15.49
C GLY A 183 7.43 33.85 16.83
N SER A 184 8.49 33.20 17.30
CA SER A 184 9.15 33.52 18.59
C SER A 184 9.86 34.87 18.62
N GLN A 185 10.02 35.53 17.47
CA GLN A 185 10.65 36.84 17.38
C GLN A 185 9.80 37.96 17.97
N LEU A 186 8.47 37.85 17.87
CA LEU A 186 7.56 38.91 18.27
C LEU A 186 7.20 38.80 19.74
N VAL A 187 7.58 39.83 20.49
CA VAL A 187 7.17 40.03 21.88
C VAL A 187 5.98 41.00 21.91
N ARG A 188 5.10 40.85 22.92
CA ARG A 188 3.92 41.69 23.08
C ARG A 188 4.25 43.19 22.99
N GLY A 189 3.56 43.91 22.11
CA GLY A 189 3.71 45.35 21.90
C GLY A 189 4.62 45.76 20.73
N ARG A 190 5.24 44.79 20.04
CA ARG A 190 6.03 45.01 18.81
C ARG A 190 5.16 44.95 17.55
N GLU A 191 5.60 45.61 16.49
CA GLU A 191 4.92 45.58 15.19
C GLU A 191 5.39 44.40 14.31
N TYR A 192 4.51 43.89 13.45
CA TYR A 192 4.83 42.76 12.56
C TYR A 192 5.90 43.08 11.50
N ASN A 193 6.12 44.35 11.18
CA ASN A 193 7.17 44.80 10.26
C ASN A 193 8.59 44.64 10.83
N GLU A 194 8.73 44.36 12.13
CA GLU A 194 10.02 44.10 12.78
C GLU A 194 10.51 42.65 12.59
N LEU A 195 9.65 41.76 12.06
CA LEU A 195 9.98 40.36 11.81
C LEU A 195 11.17 40.22 10.86
N GLN A 196 12.20 39.51 11.32
CA GLN A 196 13.40 39.24 10.55
C GLN A 196 13.26 37.97 9.72
N LYS A 197 13.92 37.96 8.56
CA LYS A 197 14.00 36.78 7.70
C LYS A 197 14.46 35.57 8.50
N THR A 198 13.76 34.45 8.33
CA THR A 198 14.07 33.18 8.98
C THR A 198 14.35 32.11 7.94
N ILE A 199 15.53 31.52 8.03
CA ILE A 199 16.06 30.53 7.10
C ILE A 199 16.22 29.20 7.86
N SER A 200 15.55 28.15 7.40
CA SER A 200 15.74 26.79 7.94
C SER A 200 16.55 25.96 6.96
N ILE A 201 17.65 25.37 7.42
CA ILE A 201 18.56 24.54 6.64
C ILE A 201 18.51 23.14 7.22
N ALA A 202 18.08 22.16 6.42
CA ALA A 202 18.07 20.75 6.79
C ALA A 202 19.08 20.00 5.93
N ILE A 203 20.04 19.33 6.56
CA ILE A 203 21.04 18.49 5.92
C ILE A 203 20.73 17.03 6.26
N THR A 204 20.56 16.17 5.26
CA THR A 204 20.11 14.77 5.44
C THR A 204 21.07 13.75 4.85
N ASP A 205 21.24 12.61 5.55
CA ASP A 205 21.95 11.41 5.03
C ASP A 205 21.00 10.40 4.36
N PHE A 206 19.82 10.86 3.96
CA PHE A 206 18.78 10.09 3.28
C PHE A 206 18.04 10.97 2.28
N GLU A 207 17.36 10.34 1.34
CA GLU A 207 16.53 11.02 0.34
C GLU A 207 15.16 11.36 0.94
N LEU A 208 14.95 12.64 1.21
CA LEU A 208 13.70 13.20 1.72
C LEU A 208 12.74 13.55 0.58
N LEU A 209 13.25 14.15 -0.50
CA LEU A 209 12.44 14.68 -1.61
C LEU A 209 12.50 13.71 -2.78
N GLN A 210 11.44 12.93 -3.00
CA GLN A 210 11.43 11.92 -4.06
C GLN A 210 11.22 12.53 -5.46
N GLU A 211 10.79 13.78 -5.52
CA GLU A 211 10.44 14.51 -6.73
C GLU A 211 11.62 15.26 -7.37
N SER A 212 12.76 15.35 -6.68
CA SER A 212 13.92 16.14 -7.08
C SER A 212 15.17 15.28 -7.13
N GLU A 213 15.97 15.39 -8.18
CA GLU A 213 17.31 14.76 -8.26
C GLU A 213 18.41 15.68 -7.71
N HIS A 214 18.09 16.93 -7.37
CA HIS A 214 19.06 17.91 -6.89
C HIS A 214 19.47 17.62 -5.45
N TYR A 215 20.77 17.72 -5.16
CA TYR A 215 21.28 17.61 -3.79
C TYR A 215 20.96 18.83 -2.92
N HIS A 216 20.59 19.96 -3.52
CA HIS A 216 20.23 21.20 -2.80
C HIS A 216 18.93 21.75 -3.39
N SER A 217 17.89 21.78 -2.56
CA SER A 217 16.57 22.31 -2.92
C SER A 217 16.23 23.49 -2.01
N THR A 218 15.71 24.58 -2.60
CA THR A 218 15.31 25.78 -1.87
C THR A 218 13.81 26.00 -2.01
N PHE A 219 13.11 26.20 -0.89
CA PHE A 219 11.68 26.42 -0.84
C PHE A 219 11.36 27.81 -0.27
N ARG A 220 10.38 28.47 -0.88
CA ARG A 220 9.85 29.78 -0.50
C ARG A 220 8.33 29.79 -0.63
N VAL A 221 7.66 30.71 0.06
CA VAL A 221 6.19 30.84 0.02
C VAL A 221 5.78 31.64 -1.22
N MET A 222 5.15 30.97 -2.18
CA MET A 222 4.75 31.54 -3.47
C MET A 222 3.24 31.39 -3.70
N GLU A 223 2.68 32.27 -4.52
CA GLU A 223 1.31 32.12 -5.03
C GLU A 223 1.25 30.94 -6.03
N GLU A 224 0.15 30.20 -6.05
CA GLU A 224 0.05 28.89 -6.72
C GLU A 224 -0.01 29.00 -8.26
N GLN A 225 -0.67 30.01 -8.81
CA GLN A 225 -0.96 30.09 -10.26
C GLN A 225 0.08 30.88 -11.05
N GLN A 226 0.57 31.96 -10.48
CA GLN A 226 1.49 32.93 -11.07
C GLN A 226 2.91 32.81 -10.51
N HIS A 227 3.09 32.05 -9.42
CA HIS A 227 4.39 31.73 -8.83
C HIS A 227 5.21 32.97 -8.39
N PHE A 228 4.56 34.09 -8.05
CA PHE A 228 5.25 35.21 -7.42
C PHE A 228 5.40 34.98 -5.91
N LEU A 229 6.45 35.58 -5.33
CA LEU A 229 6.77 35.42 -3.92
C LEU A 229 5.82 36.24 -3.04
N LEU A 230 5.32 35.63 -1.96
CA LEU A 230 4.52 36.34 -0.95
C LEU A 230 5.39 37.31 -0.12
N SER A 231 6.57 36.85 0.30
CA SER A 231 7.58 37.62 1.05
C SER A 231 8.94 36.91 1.03
N GLU A 232 10.04 37.68 1.10
CA GLU A 232 11.41 37.17 1.28
C GLU A 232 11.71 36.72 2.72
N ALA A 233 10.77 36.90 3.66
CA ALA A 233 10.98 36.65 5.08
C ALA A 233 11.19 35.16 5.44
N LEU A 234 10.89 34.24 4.53
CA LEU A 234 10.68 32.84 4.83
C LEU A 234 11.35 31.98 3.74
N GLU A 235 12.39 31.23 4.13
CA GLU A 235 13.17 30.38 3.23
C GLU A 235 13.57 29.05 3.90
N ILE A 236 13.54 27.95 3.14
CA ILE A 236 13.99 26.63 3.59
C ILE A 236 14.99 26.08 2.58
N HIS A 237 16.12 25.56 3.04
CA HIS A 237 17.05 24.78 2.24
C HIS A 237 17.06 23.32 2.72
N VAL A 238 17.01 22.39 1.78
CA VAL A 238 17.16 20.95 2.03
C VAL A 238 18.37 20.48 1.25
N LEU A 239 19.40 19.99 1.94
CA LEU A 239 20.61 19.42 1.37
C LEU A 239 20.61 17.90 1.61
N GLU A 240 20.50 17.13 0.54
CA GLU A 240 20.42 15.66 0.60
C GLU A 240 21.76 15.05 0.19
N LEU A 241 22.58 14.70 1.19
CA LEU A 241 23.93 14.16 0.99
C LEU A 241 23.98 12.95 0.06
N PRO A 242 23.01 12.00 0.08
CA PRO A 242 23.01 10.86 -0.84
C PRO A 242 22.93 11.27 -2.31
N LYS A 243 22.32 12.41 -2.64
CA LYS A 243 22.20 12.90 -4.02
C LYS A 243 23.47 13.57 -4.52
N TYR A 244 24.37 13.96 -3.62
CA TYR A 244 25.71 14.44 -3.98
C TYR A 244 26.62 13.25 -4.32
N LYS A 245 26.87 13.02 -5.62
CA LYS A 245 27.58 11.82 -6.13
C LYS A 245 29.07 12.01 -6.43
N LYS A 246 29.59 13.25 -6.43
CA LYS A 246 31.01 13.50 -6.72
C LYS A 246 31.90 12.88 -5.63
N ALA A 247 33.11 12.49 -6.03
CA ALA A 247 34.17 12.13 -5.09
C ALA A 247 34.69 13.41 -4.42
N PHE A 248 35.22 13.30 -3.20
CA PHE A 248 35.64 14.48 -2.45
C PHE A 248 36.89 15.15 -3.07
N GLU A 249 37.71 14.41 -3.80
CA GLU A 249 38.86 14.94 -4.55
C GLU A 249 38.43 15.85 -5.72
N ASP A 250 37.21 15.66 -6.22
CA ASP A 250 36.63 16.43 -7.33
C ASP A 250 35.84 17.66 -6.83
N ALA A 251 35.80 17.91 -5.52
CA ALA A 251 35.12 19.06 -4.94
C ALA A 251 35.88 20.36 -5.27
N GLN A 252 35.26 21.23 -6.07
CA GLN A 252 35.88 22.48 -6.52
C GLN A 252 35.26 23.70 -5.85
N THR A 253 33.94 23.71 -5.67
CA THR A 253 33.24 24.86 -5.09
C THR A 253 33.14 24.75 -3.56
N PRO A 254 32.98 25.86 -2.82
CA PRO A 254 32.85 25.82 -1.36
C PRO A 254 31.72 24.90 -0.87
N ILE A 255 30.57 24.88 -1.55
CA ILE A 255 29.46 23.98 -1.18
C ILE A 255 29.83 22.51 -1.42
N GLU A 256 30.55 22.20 -2.49
CA GLU A 256 31.02 20.84 -2.77
C GLU A 256 32.04 20.36 -1.74
N GLN A 257 32.94 21.24 -1.29
CA GLN A 257 33.89 20.93 -0.22
C GLN A 257 33.16 20.64 1.09
N TRP A 258 32.18 21.47 1.47
CA TRP A 258 31.37 21.23 2.67
C TRP A 258 30.50 19.97 2.57
N LEU A 259 29.89 19.70 1.42
CA LEU A 259 29.13 18.46 1.19
C LEU A 259 30.03 17.23 1.28
N SER A 260 31.23 17.32 0.72
CA SER A 260 32.24 16.26 0.81
C SER A 260 32.73 16.04 2.25
N PHE A 261 33.00 17.12 2.99
CA PHE A 261 33.34 17.04 4.41
C PHE A 261 32.23 16.35 5.21
N LEU A 262 30.97 16.77 5.05
CA LEU A 262 29.85 16.19 5.78
C LEU A 262 29.59 14.73 5.39
N LYS A 263 29.77 14.37 4.12
CA LYS A 263 29.49 13.02 3.62
C LYS A 263 30.60 12.02 3.96
N ASP A 264 31.85 12.41 3.72
CA ASP A 264 33.02 11.53 3.67
C ASP A 264 34.12 11.91 4.67
N GLY A 265 33.99 13.02 5.42
CA GLY A 265 35.03 13.59 6.28
C GLY A 265 35.68 12.63 7.27
N LYS A 266 34.95 11.63 7.76
CA LYS A 266 35.50 10.61 8.66
C LYS A 266 36.57 9.70 8.03
N ASP A 267 36.56 9.61 6.71
CA ASP A 267 37.40 8.74 5.90
C ASP A 267 38.50 9.54 5.17
N MET A 268 38.53 10.87 5.32
CA MET A 268 39.43 11.78 4.61
C MET A 268 40.75 12.00 5.33
N GLN A 269 41.83 12.18 4.57
CA GLN A 269 43.15 12.61 5.09
C GLN A 269 43.50 14.04 4.64
N HIS A 270 44.33 14.73 5.42
CA HIS A 270 44.68 16.14 5.21
C HIS A 270 45.44 16.41 3.90
N ASP A 271 46.23 15.44 3.43
CA ASP A 271 46.98 15.53 2.17
C ASP A 271 46.08 15.55 0.94
N GLN A 272 44.91 14.93 1.01
CA GLN A 272 43.98 14.81 -0.11
C GLN A 272 43.17 16.10 -0.38
N ILE A 273 43.19 17.05 0.56
CA ILE A 273 42.33 18.24 0.53
C ILE A 273 43.11 19.56 0.54
N GLN A 274 44.38 19.53 0.15
CA GLN A 274 45.26 20.70 0.22
C GLN A 274 44.72 21.92 -0.55
N LYS A 275 43.90 21.69 -1.58
CA LYS A 275 43.29 22.74 -2.42
C LYS A 275 41.99 23.32 -1.86
N TRP A 276 41.46 22.75 -0.78
CA TRP A 276 40.22 23.23 -0.17
C TRP A 276 40.44 24.54 0.59
N ASP A 277 39.32 25.18 0.89
CA ASP A 277 39.28 26.41 1.68
C ASP A 277 39.78 26.13 3.11
N GLU A 278 40.40 27.14 3.73
CA GLU A 278 41.02 27.01 5.05
C GLU A 278 40.02 26.63 6.15
N GLU A 279 38.77 27.06 6.04
CA GLU A 279 37.70 26.68 6.96
C GLU A 279 37.37 25.19 6.86
N CYS A 280 37.30 24.62 5.66
CA CYS A 280 37.06 23.19 5.48
C CYS A 280 38.22 22.34 6.06
N LYS A 281 39.47 22.81 5.89
CA LYS A 281 40.66 22.17 6.51
C LYS A 281 40.57 22.19 8.03
N LYS A 282 40.26 23.34 8.64
CA LYS A 282 40.07 23.48 10.09
C LYS A 282 38.94 22.61 10.63
N ALA A 283 37.87 22.40 9.86
CA ALA A 283 36.80 21.49 10.24
C ALA A 283 37.29 20.03 10.31
N LEU A 284 38.20 19.62 9.41
CA LEU A 284 38.84 18.31 9.48
C LEU A 284 39.79 18.16 10.67
N GLU A 285 40.59 19.21 10.96
CA GLU A 285 41.44 19.23 12.16
C GLU A 285 40.59 19.12 13.44
N GLU A 286 39.41 19.75 13.47
CA GLU A 286 38.50 19.66 14.61
C GLU A 286 37.97 18.23 14.78
N ILE A 287 37.51 17.55 13.73
CA ILE A 287 37.06 16.15 13.89
C ILE A 287 38.21 15.22 14.23
N GLU A 288 39.43 15.48 13.75
CA GLU A 288 40.63 14.73 14.13
C GLU A 288 40.92 14.92 15.63
N TYR A 289 40.88 16.15 16.13
CA TYR A 289 41.02 16.45 17.55
C TYR A 289 39.97 15.71 18.38
N LEU A 290 38.69 15.80 17.99
CA LEU A 290 37.59 15.13 18.68
C LEU A 290 37.72 13.60 18.66
N SER A 291 38.37 13.05 17.64
CA SER A 291 38.62 11.61 17.54
C SER A 291 39.70 11.14 18.50
N ARG A 292 40.61 12.02 18.93
CA ARG A 292 41.68 11.75 19.90
C ARG A 292 41.25 12.01 21.35
N ASP A 293 40.18 12.76 21.56
CA ASP A 293 39.60 13.01 22.88
C ASP A 293 38.84 11.76 23.36
N GLU A 294 39.41 11.02 24.32
CA GLU A 294 38.84 9.78 24.85
C GLU A 294 37.43 9.96 25.44
N ASN A 295 37.18 11.07 26.14
CA ASN A 295 35.88 11.34 26.73
C ASN A 295 34.83 11.61 25.65
N PHE A 296 35.17 12.44 24.67
CA PHE A 296 34.28 12.70 23.55
C PHE A 296 34.03 11.44 22.73
N ARG A 297 35.07 10.63 22.51
CA ARG A 297 34.98 9.36 21.78
C ARG A 297 34.02 8.39 22.45
N TRP A 298 34.07 8.27 23.78
CA TRP A 298 33.13 7.44 24.54
C TRP A 298 31.67 7.90 24.36
N VAL A 299 31.40 9.20 24.49
CA VAL A 299 30.04 9.76 24.28
C VAL A 299 29.58 9.54 22.84
N TYR A 300 30.47 9.71 21.87
CA TYR A 300 30.20 9.46 20.46
C TYR A 300 29.84 7.99 20.19
N GLU A 301 30.60 7.04 20.76
CA GLU A 301 30.35 5.61 20.60
C GLU A 301 29.03 5.17 21.26
N ASP A 302 28.70 5.70 22.45
CA ASP A 302 27.39 5.49 23.09
C ASP A 302 26.25 6.03 22.24
N ARG A 303 26.43 7.22 21.64
CA ARG A 303 25.47 7.80 20.70
C ARG A 303 25.26 6.92 19.47
N LEU A 304 26.34 6.40 18.87
CA LEU A 304 26.25 5.47 17.75
C LEU A 304 25.53 4.18 18.13
N LYS A 305 25.80 3.64 19.31
CA LYS A 305 25.10 2.46 19.83
C LYS A 305 23.60 2.72 19.97
N GLY A 306 23.21 3.85 20.54
CA GLY A 306 21.79 4.23 20.64
C GLY A 306 21.11 4.34 19.28
N ILE A 307 21.79 4.90 18.28
CA ILE A 307 21.29 4.97 16.90
C ILE A 307 21.11 3.55 16.32
N LEU A 308 22.10 2.66 16.50
CA LEU A 308 22.05 1.28 16.02
C LEU A 308 20.93 0.47 16.71
N ASP A 309 20.78 0.60 18.02
CA ASP A 309 19.73 -0.07 18.80
C ASP A 309 18.34 0.38 18.35
N TYR A 310 18.16 1.68 18.09
CA TYR A 310 16.92 2.23 17.54
C TYR A 310 16.56 1.60 16.18
N TYR A 311 17.50 1.58 15.23
CA TYR A 311 17.27 0.99 13.91
C TYR A 311 17.06 -0.52 13.97
N SER A 312 17.81 -1.23 14.82
CA SER A 312 17.64 -2.66 15.05
C SER A 312 16.23 -2.95 15.58
N GLY A 313 15.77 -2.16 16.56
CA GLY A 313 14.43 -2.24 17.12
C GLY A 313 13.33 -1.97 16.08
N LEU A 314 13.47 -0.91 15.26
CA LEU A 314 12.55 -0.63 14.16
C LEU A 314 12.49 -1.77 13.14
N LYS A 315 13.65 -2.32 12.77
CA LYS A 315 13.75 -3.44 11.83
C LYS A 315 13.08 -4.70 12.37
N SER A 316 13.24 -4.99 13.67
CA SER A 316 12.54 -6.12 14.31
C SER A 316 11.03 -5.93 14.26
N LYS A 317 10.54 -4.76 14.67
CA LYS A 317 9.10 -4.44 14.66
C LYS A 317 8.51 -4.51 13.25
N PHE A 318 9.23 -3.99 12.25
CA PHE A 318 8.80 -4.07 10.86
C PHE A 318 8.72 -5.52 10.38
N ARG A 319 9.73 -6.36 10.69
CA ARG A 319 9.74 -7.78 10.35
C ARG A 319 8.58 -8.53 11.01
N GLU A 320 8.34 -8.29 12.30
CA GLU A 320 7.22 -8.89 13.03
C GLU A 320 5.87 -8.46 12.45
N GLY A 321 5.71 -7.18 12.13
CA GLY A 321 4.51 -6.65 11.48
C GLY A 321 4.25 -7.28 10.11
N LEU A 322 5.30 -7.42 9.29
CA LEU A 322 5.21 -8.07 7.98
C LEU A 322 4.85 -9.56 8.12
N GLN A 323 5.48 -10.26 9.07
CA GLN A 323 5.20 -11.68 9.31
C GLN A 323 3.75 -11.90 9.76
N LYS A 324 3.24 -11.06 10.66
CA LYS A 324 1.84 -11.08 11.09
C LYS A 324 0.90 -10.80 9.93
N GLY A 325 1.14 -9.73 9.16
CA GLY A 325 0.30 -9.39 8.01
C GLY A 325 0.26 -10.49 6.94
N LEU A 326 1.39 -11.15 6.67
CA LEU A 326 1.42 -12.30 5.75
C LEU A 326 0.67 -13.51 6.30
N GLN A 327 0.76 -13.76 7.61
CA GLN A 327 0.07 -14.87 8.25
C GLN A 327 -1.45 -14.65 8.27
N GLU A 328 -1.89 -13.46 8.66
CA GLU A 328 -3.30 -13.05 8.67
C GLU A 328 -3.88 -13.10 7.25
N GLY A 329 -3.22 -12.46 6.27
CA GLY A 329 -3.69 -12.48 4.89
C GLY A 329 -3.75 -13.88 4.28
N ARG A 330 -2.84 -14.79 4.67
CA ARG A 330 -2.91 -16.21 4.25
C ARG A 330 -4.08 -16.95 4.89
N GLN A 331 -4.36 -16.69 6.17
CA GLN A 331 -5.48 -17.32 6.88
C GLN A 331 -6.82 -16.85 6.32
N GLU A 332 -6.98 -15.55 6.11
CA GLU A 332 -8.17 -14.95 5.51
C GLU A 332 -8.41 -15.52 4.10
N GLY A 333 -7.41 -15.48 3.22
CA GLY A 333 -7.54 -16.01 1.86
C GLY A 333 -7.86 -17.52 1.82
N LEU A 334 -7.35 -18.32 2.77
CA LEU A 334 -7.72 -19.73 2.89
C LEU A 334 -9.17 -19.92 3.36
N GLN A 335 -9.64 -19.10 4.29
CA GLN A 335 -11.01 -19.17 4.79
C GLN A 335 -12.01 -18.75 3.71
N GLU A 336 -11.76 -17.63 3.04
CA GLU A 336 -12.58 -17.12 1.94
C GLU A 336 -12.65 -18.15 0.81
N GLY A 337 -11.49 -18.61 0.30
CA GLY A 337 -11.45 -19.60 -0.77
C GLY A 337 -12.13 -20.93 -0.41
N ARG A 338 -12.08 -21.34 0.87
CA ARG A 338 -12.80 -22.53 1.35
C ARG A 338 -14.32 -22.29 1.37
N GLN A 339 -14.77 -21.13 1.81
CA GLN A 339 -16.19 -20.79 1.85
C GLN A 339 -16.76 -20.68 0.44
N GLU A 340 -16.06 -19.99 -0.46
CA GLU A 340 -16.45 -19.87 -1.87
C GLU A 340 -16.51 -21.24 -2.53
N GLY A 341 -15.45 -22.05 -2.43
CA GLY A 341 -15.44 -23.40 -3.02
C GLY A 341 -16.51 -24.33 -2.46
N LEU A 342 -16.86 -24.23 -1.16
CA LEU A 342 -17.97 -24.96 -0.56
C LEU A 342 -19.33 -24.50 -1.10
N GLN A 343 -19.52 -23.19 -1.29
CA GLN A 343 -20.76 -22.63 -1.83
C GLN A 343 -20.94 -23.02 -3.30
N GLU A 344 -19.90 -22.85 -4.11
CA GLU A 344 -19.91 -23.21 -5.53
C GLU A 344 -20.17 -24.72 -5.70
N GLY A 345 -19.37 -25.57 -5.05
CA GLY A 345 -19.55 -27.02 -5.15
C GLY A 345 -20.92 -27.50 -4.64
N ARG A 346 -21.49 -26.84 -3.63
CA ARG A 346 -22.86 -27.14 -3.17
C ARG A 346 -23.91 -26.73 -4.19
N GLN A 347 -23.77 -25.56 -4.81
CA GLN A 347 -24.70 -25.09 -5.85
C GLN A 347 -24.64 -25.99 -7.08
N GLU A 348 -23.44 -26.33 -7.56
CA GLU A 348 -23.23 -27.22 -8.70
C GLU A 348 -23.82 -28.61 -8.42
N GLY A 349 -23.48 -29.23 -7.28
CA GLY A 349 -24.01 -30.55 -6.92
C GLY A 349 -25.54 -30.58 -6.75
N LEU A 350 -26.15 -29.50 -6.24
CA LEU A 350 -27.61 -29.37 -6.18
C LEU A 350 -28.24 -29.24 -7.57
N GLN A 351 -27.61 -28.50 -8.47
CA GLN A 351 -28.10 -28.35 -9.84
C GLN A 351 -28.00 -29.66 -10.61
N GLU A 352 -26.84 -30.33 -10.57
CA GLU A 352 -26.60 -31.60 -11.23
C GLU A 352 -27.56 -32.68 -10.70
N GLY A 353 -27.60 -32.90 -9.38
CA GLY A 353 -28.49 -33.90 -8.79
C GLY A 353 -29.97 -33.64 -9.06
N ARG A 354 -30.40 -32.37 -9.14
CA ARG A 354 -31.78 -32.02 -9.53
C ARG A 354 -32.05 -32.33 -10.99
N GLN A 355 -31.10 -32.05 -11.89
CA GLN A 355 -31.25 -32.35 -13.31
C GLN A 355 -31.30 -33.85 -13.56
N GLU A 356 -30.38 -34.61 -12.97
CA GLU A 356 -30.32 -36.07 -13.08
C GLU A 356 -31.61 -36.70 -12.53
N GLY A 357 -32.01 -36.37 -11.31
CA GLY A 357 -33.24 -36.91 -10.72
C GLY A 357 -34.51 -36.57 -11.49
N LEU A 358 -34.59 -35.38 -12.11
CA LEU A 358 -35.70 -35.01 -13.00
C LEU A 358 -35.70 -35.81 -14.31
N GLN A 359 -34.52 -36.08 -14.87
CA GLN A 359 -34.40 -36.87 -16.09
C GLN A 359 -34.75 -38.33 -15.84
N GLU A 360 -34.17 -38.94 -14.79
CA GLU A 360 -34.45 -40.32 -14.41
C GLU A 360 -35.93 -40.52 -14.08
N GLY A 361 -36.50 -39.70 -13.18
CA GLY A 361 -37.91 -39.81 -12.82
C GLY A 361 -38.87 -39.58 -14.00
N ARG A 362 -38.49 -38.74 -14.98
CA ARG A 362 -39.28 -38.56 -16.22
C ARG A 362 -39.17 -39.78 -17.14
N GLN A 363 -38.00 -40.41 -17.23
CA GLN A 363 -37.82 -41.60 -18.05
C GLN A 363 -38.56 -42.79 -17.46
N GLU A 364 -38.39 -43.04 -16.16
CA GLU A 364 -39.08 -44.11 -15.43
C GLU A 364 -40.59 -43.93 -15.52
N GLY A 365 -41.13 -42.76 -15.15
CA GLY A 365 -42.56 -42.50 -15.21
C GLY A 365 -43.15 -42.58 -16.63
N ARG A 366 -42.35 -42.27 -17.66
CA ARG A 366 -42.78 -42.47 -19.06
C ARG A 366 -42.80 -43.95 -19.43
N GLN A 367 -41.80 -44.73 -19.04
CA GLN A 367 -41.75 -46.15 -19.33
C GLN A 367 -42.88 -46.89 -18.63
N GLU A 368 -43.10 -46.63 -17.34
CA GLU A 368 -44.20 -47.20 -16.56
C GLU A 368 -45.54 -46.81 -17.18
N GLY A 369 -45.78 -45.53 -17.43
CA GLY A 369 -47.03 -45.07 -18.04
C GLY A 369 -47.30 -45.64 -19.44
N LEU A 370 -46.25 -45.85 -20.25
CA LEU A 370 -46.38 -46.51 -21.55
C LEU A 370 -46.69 -47.99 -21.42
N GLN A 371 -46.02 -48.71 -20.51
CA GLN A 371 -46.28 -50.13 -20.27
C GLN A 371 -47.70 -50.36 -19.73
N GLU A 372 -48.11 -49.60 -18.73
CA GLU A 372 -49.45 -49.69 -18.16
C GLU A 372 -50.51 -49.33 -19.21
N GLY A 373 -50.32 -48.20 -19.92
CA GLY A 373 -51.25 -47.75 -20.96
C GLY A 373 -51.35 -48.74 -22.13
N PHE A 374 -50.23 -49.35 -22.54
CA PHE A 374 -50.21 -50.37 -23.58
C PHE A 374 -50.93 -51.64 -23.12
N SER A 375 -50.62 -52.14 -21.91
CA SER A 375 -51.24 -53.34 -21.35
C SER A 375 -52.76 -53.19 -21.19
N GLN A 376 -53.21 -52.05 -20.63
CA GLN A 376 -54.63 -51.75 -20.49
C GLN A 376 -55.31 -51.58 -21.85
N GLY A 377 -54.67 -50.90 -22.80
CA GLY A 377 -55.18 -50.70 -24.15
C GLY A 377 -55.31 -52.01 -24.94
N GLU A 378 -54.31 -52.90 -24.83
CA GLU A 378 -54.32 -54.21 -25.46
C GLU A 378 -55.40 -55.12 -24.87
N GLN A 379 -55.53 -55.18 -23.54
CA GLN A 379 -56.59 -55.93 -22.87
C GLN A 379 -57.98 -55.44 -23.28
N ALA A 380 -58.23 -54.13 -23.19
CA ALA A 380 -59.52 -53.55 -23.56
C ALA A 380 -59.82 -53.72 -25.07
N GLY A 381 -58.79 -53.67 -25.91
CA GLY A 381 -58.90 -53.90 -27.36
C GLY A 381 -59.23 -55.34 -27.70
N LEU A 382 -58.55 -56.31 -27.07
CA LEU A 382 -58.82 -57.74 -27.20
C LEU A 382 -60.21 -58.11 -26.72
N GLU A 383 -60.62 -57.60 -25.55
CA GLU A 383 -61.94 -57.86 -24.97
C GLU A 383 -63.06 -57.35 -25.88
N LYS A 384 -62.96 -56.08 -26.33
CA LYS A 384 -63.91 -55.53 -27.30
C LYS A 384 -63.88 -56.28 -28.63
N GLY A 385 -62.70 -56.62 -29.14
CA GLY A 385 -62.54 -57.36 -30.39
C GLY A 385 -63.18 -58.75 -30.31
N MET A 386 -63.01 -59.45 -29.20
CA MET A 386 -63.59 -60.77 -28.95
C MET A 386 -65.11 -60.68 -28.84
N GLN A 387 -65.65 -59.73 -28.06
CA GLN A 387 -67.10 -59.49 -27.96
C GLN A 387 -67.72 -59.17 -29.33
N THR A 388 -67.08 -58.27 -30.10
CA THR A 388 -67.57 -57.88 -31.42
C THR A 388 -67.47 -59.05 -32.42
N GLY A 389 -66.38 -59.82 -32.36
CA GLY A 389 -66.17 -60.99 -33.20
C GLY A 389 -67.15 -62.12 -32.92
N GLU A 390 -67.44 -62.37 -31.64
CA GLU A 390 -68.45 -63.33 -31.18
C GLU A 390 -69.84 -62.91 -31.66
N GLN A 391 -70.22 -61.64 -31.50
CA GLN A 391 -71.47 -61.11 -32.03
C GLN A 391 -71.55 -61.27 -33.55
N ILE A 392 -70.53 -60.89 -34.31
CA ILE A 392 -70.52 -61.07 -35.78
C ILE A 392 -70.62 -62.55 -36.17
N GLY A 393 -69.95 -63.43 -35.43
CA GLY A 393 -70.01 -64.88 -35.62
C GLY A 393 -71.40 -65.45 -35.39
N LEU A 394 -72.06 -65.03 -34.31
CA LEU A 394 -73.45 -65.37 -33.99
C LEU A 394 -74.40 -64.86 -35.07
N LEU A 395 -74.26 -63.61 -35.52
CA LEU A 395 -75.09 -63.04 -36.58
C LEU A 395 -74.91 -63.78 -37.93
N LYS A 396 -73.67 -64.13 -38.31
CA LYS A 396 -73.41 -64.94 -39.52
C LYS A 396 -74.01 -66.34 -39.41
N SER A 397 -73.96 -66.95 -38.23
CA SER A 397 -74.54 -68.27 -37.98
C SER A 397 -76.07 -68.22 -38.04
N ALA A 398 -76.68 -67.20 -37.41
CA ALA A 398 -78.10 -66.93 -37.49
C ALA A 398 -78.56 -66.76 -38.96
N LYS A 399 -77.82 -65.97 -39.75
CA LYS A 399 -78.12 -65.77 -41.18
C LYS A 399 -78.06 -67.07 -41.98
N LYS A 400 -77.04 -67.91 -41.77
CA LYS A 400 -76.95 -69.24 -42.43
C LYS A 400 -78.08 -70.18 -42.02
N MET A 401 -78.49 -70.17 -40.74
CA MET A 401 -79.59 -70.99 -40.24
C MET A 401 -80.94 -70.55 -40.83
N LEU A 402 -81.15 -69.24 -41.01
CA LEU A 402 -82.30 -68.69 -41.74
C LEU A 402 -82.27 -69.09 -43.22
N GLU A 403 -81.12 -68.99 -43.89
CA GLU A 403 -80.93 -69.42 -45.30
C GLU A 403 -81.16 -70.93 -45.49
N ALA A 404 -80.90 -71.75 -44.46
CA ALA A 404 -81.17 -73.19 -44.45
C ALA A 404 -82.65 -73.55 -44.20
N GLY A 405 -83.54 -72.57 -44.05
CA GLY A 405 -85.00 -72.76 -43.96
C GLY A 405 -85.57 -72.88 -42.55
N MET A 406 -84.79 -72.57 -41.50
CA MET A 406 -85.30 -72.52 -40.11
C MET A 406 -86.10 -71.24 -39.86
N THR A 407 -87.12 -71.31 -39.01
CA THR A 407 -87.93 -70.13 -38.66
C THR A 407 -87.18 -69.20 -37.70
N PRO A 408 -87.43 -67.87 -37.72
CA PRO A 408 -86.79 -66.93 -36.79
C PRO A 408 -86.93 -67.31 -35.31
N GLN A 409 -88.01 -68.00 -34.95
CA GLN A 409 -88.27 -68.48 -33.58
C GLN A 409 -87.35 -69.64 -33.18
N GLU A 410 -87.04 -70.55 -34.12
CA GLU A 410 -86.16 -71.68 -33.88
C GLU A 410 -84.69 -71.23 -33.80
N VAL A 411 -84.27 -70.29 -34.65
CA VAL A 411 -82.92 -69.72 -34.63
C VAL A 411 -82.68 -68.91 -33.34
N ALA A 412 -83.69 -68.17 -32.86
CA ALA A 412 -83.64 -67.43 -31.59
C ALA A 412 -83.38 -68.36 -30.41
N ASN A 413 -84.10 -69.48 -30.34
CA ASN A 413 -83.97 -70.45 -29.27
C ASN A 413 -82.62 -71.19 -29.30
N ILE A 414 -82.04 -71.43 -30.48
CA ILE A 414 -80.77 -72.16 -30.62
C ILE A 414 -79.56 -71.30 -30.25
N LEU A 415 -79.57 -70.04 -30.65
CA LEU A 415 -78.45 -69.11 -30.43
C LEU A 415 -78.62 -68.24 -29.17
N ASP A 416 -79.70 -68.43 -28.42
CA ASP A 416 -80.08 -67.66 -27.23
C ASP A 416 -80.09 -66.14 -27.50
N LEU A 417 -80.67 -65.77 -28.65
CA LEU A 417 -80.79 -64.38 -29.12
C LEU A 417 -82.25 -63.93 -29.08
N SER A 418 -82.48 -62.60 -29.00
CA SER A 418 -83.84 -62.09 -29.08
C SER A 418 -84.42 -62.28 -30.50
N VAL A 419 -85.70 -62.62 -30.58
CA VAL A 419 -86.41 -62.81 -31.86
C VAL A 419 -86.35 -61.55 -32.72
N GLN A 420 -86.31 -60.38 -32.07
CA GLN A 420 -86.27 -59.07 -32.72
C GLN A 420 -84.91 -58.79 -33.39
N ASP A 421 -83.80 -59.24 -32.78
CA ASP A 421 -82.46 -59.11 -33.37
C ASP A 421 -82.28 -59.98 -34.63
N ILE A 422 -82.94 -61.15 -34.66
CA ILE A 422 -82.93 -62.06 -35.81
C ILE A 422 -83.83 -61.56 -36.95
N GLN A 423 -84.96 -60.94 -36.63
CA GLN A 423 -85.85 -60.34 -37.64
C GLN A 423 -85.19 -59.16 -38.37
N ASN A 424 -84.39 -58.36 -37.68
CA ASN A 424 -83.66 -57.23 -38.26
C ASN A 424 -82.53 -57.64 -39.22
N LEU A 425 -82.10 -58.91 -39.23
CA LEU A 425 -81.11 -59.44 -40.18
C LEU A 425 -81.69 -59.79 -41.56
N ASN A 426 -83.02 -59.88 -41.65
CA ASN A 426 -83.77 -60.31 -42.84
C ASN A 426 -84.48 -59.14 -43.55
N ALA A 427 -84.26 -57.90 -43.08
CA ALA A 427 -84.59 -56.65 -43.78
C ALA A 427 -83.42 -56.26 -44.70
#